data_AF-F5XGZ9-F1
#
_entry.id   AF-F5XGZ9-F1
#
_cell.length_a   1.000
_cell.length_b   1.000
_cell.length_c   1.000
_cell.angle_alpha   90.00
_cell.angle_beta   90.00
_cell.angle_gamma   90.00
#
_symmetry.space_group_name_H-M   'P 1'
#
loop_
_entity.id
_entity.type
_entity.pdbx_description
1 polymer ?
#
loop_
_entity_poly.entity_id
_entity_poly.type
_entity_poly.pdbx_seq_one_letter_code
_entity_poly.pdbx_strand_id
1 'polypeptide(L)'
;MDYKLVIGLIVAIIVVILVVVQLQIRKQYDLESPLPPDAAASNISRAIGGGVALFDAAGDLSIPFNGGILSVALEPVGTGSNLHVWLSQYNFISANGFQVLAYKGKVSKIRRAVSGS
;
A
#
# COMPACT_ATOMS: atom_id res chain seq x y z
N MET A 1 6.90 -24.75 38.22
CA MET A 1 6.87 -24.13 36.88
C MET A 1 7.16 -22.65 37.07
N ASP A 2 8.24 -22.15 36.48
CA ASP A 2 8.79 -20.84 36.82
C ASP A 2 7.94 -19.73 36.17
N TYR A 3 7.13 -19.03 36.96
CA TYR A 3 6.16 -18.04 36.48
C TYR A 3 6.82 -16.91 35.68
N LYS A 4 8.09 -16.60 35.97
CA LYS A 4 8.89 -15.62 35.22
C LYS A 4 9.13 -16.05 33.78
N LEU A 5 9.32 -17.35 33.56
CA LEU A 5 9.56 -17.93 32.24
C LEU A 5 8.28 -17.95 31.41
N VAL A 6 7.13 -18.19 32.05
CA VAL A 6 5.80 -18.12 31.40
C VAL A 6 5.45 -16.68 31.01
N ILE A 7 5.66 -15.70 31.89
CA ILE A 7 5.41 -14.29 31.59
C ILE A 7 6.34 -13.78 30.47
N GLY A 8 7.62 -14.14 30.51
CA GLY A 8 8.58 -13.80 29.45
C GLY A 8 8.17 -14.33 28.08
N LEU A 9 7.67 -15.57 28.01
CA LEU A 9 7.18 -16.18 26.78
C LEU A 9 5.94 -15.45 26.23
N ILE A 10 4.97 -15.11 27.09
CA ILE A 10 3.76 -14.39 26.68
C ILE A 10 4.10 -13.02 26.11
N VAL A 11 4.99 -12.26 26.77
CA VAL A 11 5.43 -10.95 26.28
C VAL A 11 6.15 -11.08 24.95
N ALA A 12 7.04 -12.06 24.79
CA ALA A 12 7.74 -12.30 23.53
C ALA A 12 6.75 -12.63 22.39
N ILE A 13 5.73 -13.45 22.65
CA ILE A 13 4.69 -13.78 21.68
C ILE A 13 3.89 -12.53 21.30
N ILE A 14 3.50 -11.69 22.27
CA ILE A 14 2.78 -10.44 22.00
C ILE A 14 3.62 -9.49 21.16
N VAL A 15 4.91 -9.33 21.47
CA VAL A 15 5.82 -8.49 20.69
C VAL A 15 5.99 -9.01 19.27
N VAL A 16 6.18 -10.33 19.09
CA VAL A 16 6.30 -10.93 17.75
C VAL A 16 5.00 -10.76 16.96
N ILE A 17 3.84 -10.96 17.59
CA ILE A 17 2.53 -10.74 16.95
C ILE A 17 2.39 -9.26 16.55
N LEU A 18 2.70 -8.32 17.44
CA LEU A 18 2.64 -6.88 17.15
C LEU A 18 3.57 -6.50 15.99
N VAL A 19 4.79 -7.02 15.95
CA VAL A 19 5.76 -6.75 14.88
C VAL A 19 5.30 -7.37 13.56
N VAL A 20 4.85 -8.62 13.55
CA VAL A 20 4.34 -9.29 12.34
C VAL A 20 3.09 -8.58 11.82
N VAL A 21 2.19 -8.16 12.72
CA VAL A 21 1.01 -7.36 12.38
C VAL A 21 1.44 -6.05 11.72
N GLN A 22 2.33 -5.27 12.35
CA GLN A 22 2.86 -4.01 11.81
C GLN A 22 3.51 -4.20 10.42
N LEU A 23 4.25 -5.28 10.22
CA LEU A 23 4.85 -5.64 8.92
C LEU A 23 3.80 -5.99 7.86
N GLN A 24 2.68 -6.62 8.26
CA GLN A 24 1.56 -6.88 7.35
C GLN A 24 0.74 -5.62 7.05
N ILE A 25 0.67 -4.65 7.99
CA ILE A 25 0.06 -3.33 7.79
C ILE A 25 0.87 -2.51 6.77
N ARG A 26 2.20 -2.57 6.85
CA ARG A 26 3.09 -1.87 5.92
C ARG A 26 3.40 -2.71 4.68
N LYS A 27 2.38 -3.27 4.03
CA LYS A 27 2.61 -3.77 2.66
C LYS A 27 2.77 -2.58 1.73
N GLN A 28 4.02 -2.23 1.51
CA GLN A 28 4.46 -1.28 0.51
C GLN A 28 4.81 -2.04 -0.76
N TYR A 29 4.45 -1.48 -1.90
CA TYR A 29 4.85 -2.01 -3.20
C TYR A 29 5.58 -0.92 -3.96
N ASP A 30 6.81 -1.25 -4.33
CA ASP A 30 7.61 -0.40 -5.20
C ASP A 30 7.45 -0.92 -6.63
N LEU A 31 7.07 -0.02 -7.53
CA LEU A 31 6.80 -0.32 -8.92
C LEU A 31 7.61 0.65 -9.78
N GLU A 32 8.38 0.09 -10.70
CA GLU A 32 9.05 0.90 -11.72
C GLU A 32 8.09 1.14 -12.89
N SER A 33 8.09 2.37 -13.39
CA SER A 33 7.29 2.79 -14.53
C SER A 33 8.19 3.51 -15.55
N PRO A 34 8.11 3.15 -16.85
CA PRO A 34 8.80 3.88 -17.90
C PRO A 34 8.17 5.25 -18.19
N LEU A 35 6.99 5.54 -17.62
CA LEU A 35 6.29 6.80 -17.80
C LEU A 35 6.78 7.86 -16.80
N PRO A 36 6.81 9.14 -17.20
CA PRO A 36 7.06 10.23 -16.24
C PRO A 36 5.91 10.34 -15.23
N PRO A 37 6.15 10.93 -14.04
CA PRO A 37 5.18 10.97 -12.94
C PRO A 37 3.78 11.46 -13.34
N ASP A 38 3.67 12.53 -14.13
CA ASP A 38 2.38 13.08 -14.54
C ASP A 38 1.57 12.11 -15.43
N ALA A 39 2.26 11.44 -16.35
CA ALA A 39 1.65 10.45 -17.24
C ALA A 39 1.27 9.18 -16.47
N ALA A 40 2.12 8.72 -15.55
CA ALA A 40 1.84 7.61 -14.67
C ALA A 40 0.61 7.90 -13.78
N ALA A 41 0.55 9.08 -13.15
CA ALA A 41 -0.59 9.48 -12.32
C ALA A 41 -1.89 9.57 -13.12
N SER A 42 -1.85 10.14 -14.32
CA SER A 42 -3.01 10.22 -15.23
C SER A 42 -3.51 8.82 -15.62
N ASN A 43 -2.60 7.89 -15.95
CA ASN A 43 -2.96 6.52 -16.28
C ASN A 43 -3.54 5.76 -15.08
N ILE A 44 -2.96 5.93 -13.88
CA ILE A 44 -3.49 5.35 -12.66
C ILE A 44 -4.89 5.88 -12.38
N SER A 45 -5.08 7.20 -12.46
CA SER A 45 -6.39 7.83 -12.25
C SER A 45 -7.42 7.23 -13.20
N ARG A 46 -7.12 7.15 -14.51
CA ARG A 46 -7.99 6.52 -15.52
C ARG A 46 -8.30 5.05 -15.20
N ALA A 47 -7.30 4.25 -14.85
CA ALA A 47 -7.47 2.83 -14.54
C ALA A 47 -8.34 2.57 -13.29
N ILE A 48 -8.37 3.54 -12.37
CA ILE A 48 -9.09 3.45 -11.09
C ILE A 48 -10.47 4.14 -11.14
N GLY A 49 -10.75 4.95 -12.17
CA GLY A 49 -12.07 5.54 -12.42
C GLY A 49 -12.11 7.07 -12.47
N GLY A 50 -11.01 7.74 -12.81
CA GLY A 50 -10.91 9.13 -13.30
C GLY A 50 -11.23 10.26 -12.30
N GLY A 51 -12.20 10.06 -11.41
CA GLY A 51 -12.63 11.05 -10.41
C GLY A 51 -12.53 10.55 -8.96
N VAL A 52 -12.02 9.33 -8.77
CA VAL A 52 -11.90 8.69 -7.45
C VAL A 52 -10.49 8.87 -6.88
N ALA A 53 -9.49 9.08 -7.73
CA ALA A 53 -8.10 9.33 -7.33
C ALA A 53 -7.85 10.83 -7.25
N LEU A 54 -7.38 11.32 -6.09
CA LEU A 54 -7.12 12.74 -5.84
C LEU A 54 -5.68 12.90 -5.35
N PHE A 55 -5.00 13.95 -5.76
CA PHE A 55 -3.72 14.30 -5.14
C PHE A 55 -3.96 14.90 -3.76
N ASP A 56 -3.22 14.43 -2.77
CA ASP A 56 -3.21 15.02 -1.44
C ASP A 56 -2.19 16.17 -1.33
N ALA A 57 -2.14 16.79 -0.15
CA ALA A 57 -1.25 17.92 0.11
C ALA A 57 0.25 17.55 0.09
N ALA A 58 0.59 16.27 0.18
CA ALA A 58 1.96 15.79 0.04
C ALA A 58 2.34 15.55 -1.43
N GLY A 59 1.38 15.64 -2.36
CA GLY A 59 1.55 15.33 -3.77
C GLY A 59 1.36 13.85 -4.09
N ASP A 60 0.92 13.03 -3.14
CA ASP A 60 0.65 11.62 -3.36
C ASP A 60 -0.74 11.43 -3.96
N LEU A 61 -0.87 10.46 -4.85
CA LEU A 61 -2.16 10.09 -5.42
C LEU A 61 -2.93 9.22 -4.42
N SER A 62 -3.92 9.80 -3.76
CA SER A 62 -4.82 9.18 -2.81
C SER A 62 -6.01 8.51 -3.50
N ILE A 63 -6.14 7.20 -3.30
CA ILE A 63 -7.16 6.34 -3.91
C ILE A 63 -8.00 5.68 -2.81
N PRO A 64 -9.31 5.93 -2.74
CA PRO A 64 -10.23 5.21 -1.87
C PRO A 64 -10.13 3.69 -2.03
N PHE A 65 -10.00 3.00 -0.89
CA PHE A 65 -9.87 1.55 -0.82
C PHE A 65 -10.54 0.99 0.45
N ASN A 66 -11.74 0.41 0.29
CA ASN A 66 -12.46 -0.41 1.29
C ASN A 66 -12.33 0.05 2.76
N GLY A 67 -12.65 1.31 3.07
CA GLY A 67 -12.57 1.83 4.44
C GLY A 67 -11.21 2.42 4.83
N GLY A 68 -10.32 2.63 3.86
CA GLY A 68 -9.10 3.42 4.01
C GLY A 68 -8.69 4.08 2.69
N ILE A 69 -7.48 4.65 2.69
CA ILE A 69 -6.87 5.33 1.55
C ILE A 69 -5.62 4.57 1.13
N LEU A 70 -5.53 4.30 -0.17
CA LEU A 70 -4.36 3.81 -0.86
C LEU A 70 -3.60 5.01 -1.42
N SER A 71 -2.46 5.34 -0.84
CA SER A 71 -1.59 6.42 -1.30
C SER A 71 -0.55 5.86 -2.28
N VAL A 72 -0.26 6.65 -3.31
CA VAL A 72 0.74 6.33 -4.32
C VAL A 72 1.64 7.55 -4.49
N ALA A 73 2.87 7.47 -3.98
CA ALA A 73 3.89 8.46 -4.32
C ALA A 73 4.46 8.14 -5.70
N LEU A 74 4.72 9.19 -6.48
CA LEU A 74 5.42 9.09 -7.74
C LEU A 74 6.72 9.88 -7.66
N GLU A 75 7.84 9.17 -7.72
CA GLU A 75 9.17 9.76 -7.72
C GLU A 75 9.74 9.73 -9.15
N PRO A 76 10.22 10.84 -9.70
CA PRO A 76 10.86 10.84 -11.01
C PRO A 76 12.19 10.06 -10.97
N VAL A 77 12.40 9.16 -11.94
CA VAL A 77 13.65 8.41 -12.10
C VAL A 77 14.07 8.44 -13.57
N GLY A 78 15.08 9.26 -13.89
CA GLY A 78 15.52 9.46 -15.27
C GLY A 78 14.39 9.98 -16.15
N THR A 79 14.01 9.21 -17.18
CA THR A 79 12.86 9.51 -18.06
C THR A 79 11.55 8.89 -17.59
N GLY A 80 11.57 8.06 -16.54
CA GLY A 80 10.43 7.35 -15.98
C GLY A 80 10.09 7.78 -14.55
N SER A 81 9.43 6.89 -13.81
CA SER A 81 9.03 7.13 -12.42
C SER A 81 9.07 5.85 -11.58
N ASN A 82 9.48 5.96 -10.32
CA ASN A 82 9.21 4.95 -9.30
C ASN A 82 7.93 5.28 -8.57
N LEU A 83 7.10 4.27 -8.36
CA LEU A 83 5.85 4.39 -7.64
C LEU A 83 5.95 3.62 -6.34
N HIS A 84 5.73 4.31 -5.24
CA HIS A 84 5.62 3.72 -3.92
C HIS A 84 4.15 3.65 -3.55
N VAL A 85 3.61 2.45 -3.42
CA VAL A 85 2.17 2.23 -3.18
C VAL A 85 1.97 1.68 -1.77
N TRP A 86 1.23 2.39 -0.92
CA TRP A 86 0.95 1.96 0.46
C TRP A 86 -0.44 2.37 0.94
N LEU A 87 -0.97 1.66 1.92
CA LEU A 87 -2.26 1.99 2.53
C LEU A 87 -2.05 2.90 3.75
N SER A 88 -2.39 4.19 3.60
CA SER A 88 -2.12 5.24 4.59
C SER A 88 -3.14 5.31 5.73
N GLN A 89 -4.40 4.92 5.47
CA GLN A 89 -5.50 5.00 6.45
C GLN A 89 -6.23 3.67 6.65
N TYR A 90 -5.54 2.54 6.48
CA TYR A 90 -6.17 1.23 6.50
C TYR A 90 -5.90 0.45 7.78
N ASN A 91 -6.94 -0.03 8.46
CA ASN A 91 -6.78 -0.88 9.63
C ASN A 91 -6.62 -2.35 9.20
N PHE A 92 -5.36 -2.76 9.02
CA PHE A 92 -5.03 -4.13 8.63
C PHE A 92 -5.30 -5.18 9.72
N ILE A 93 -5.37 -4.79 10.99
CA ILE A 93 -5.69 -5.71 12.10
C ILE A 93 -7.13 -6.21 11.98
N SER A 94 -8.03 -5.31 11.56
CA SER A 94 -9.42 -5.67 11.25
C SER A 94 -9.60 -6.26 9.85
N ALA A 95 -8.52 -6.35 9.06
CA ALA A 95 -8.66 -6.68 7.66
C ALA A 95 -8.73 -8.17 7.40
N ASN A 96 -9.80 -8.63 6.76
CA ASN A 96 -9.97 -10.03 6.42
C ASN A 96 -9.20 -10.41 5.13
N GLY A 97 -9.02 -11.70 4.88
CA GLY A 97 -8.27 -12.21 3.72
C GLY A 97 -8.77 -11.70 2.36
N PHE A 98 -10.08 -11.41 2.26
CA PHE A 98 -10.69 -10.81 1.06
C PHE A 98 -10.20 -9.40 0.79
N GLN A 99 -9.95 -8.60 1.82
CA GLN A 99 -9.42 -7.26 1.66
C GLN A 99 -7.96 -7.25 1.24
N VAL A 100 -7.16 -8.22 1.70
CA VAL A 100 -5.77 -8.40 1.23
C VAL A 100 -5.75 -8.77 -0.27
N LEU A 101 -6.68 -9.62 -0.71
CA LEU A 101 -6.84 -9.96 -2.12
C LEU A 101 -7.31 -8.77 -2.96
N ALA A 102 -8.26 -7.98 -2.45
CA ALA A 102 -8.70 -6.75 -3.10
C ALA A 102 -7.55 -5.74 -3.23
N TYR A 103 -6.68 -5.65 -2.22
CA TYR A 103 -5.53 -4.75 -2.22
C TYR A 103 -4.52 -5.16 -3.30
N LYS A 104 -4.14 -6.44 -3.34
CA LYS A 104 -3.30 -7.00 -4.40
C LYS A 104 -3.90 -6.78 -5.79
N GLY A 105 -5.22 -6.94 -5.92
CA GLY A 105 -5.95 -6.68 -7.16
C GLY A 105 -5.83 -5.22 -7.62
N LYS A 106 -5.98 -4.26 -6.69
CA LYS A 106 -5.78 -2.83 -6.98
C LYS A 106 -4.33 -2.50 -7.35
N VAL A 107 -3.35 -3.02 -6.61
CA VAL A 107 -1.93 -2.83 -6.94
C VAL A 107 -1.61 -3.41 -8.32
N SER A 108 -2.18 -4.56 -8.68
CA SER A 108 -1.99 -5.14 -10.02
C SER A 108 -2.59 -4.26 -11.13
N LYS A 109 -3.75 -3.63 -10.89
CA LYS A 109 -4.32 -2.64 -11.81
C LYS A 109 -3.42 -1.41 -11.97
N ILE A 110 -2.90 -0.88 -10.86
CA ILE A 110 -1.95 0.24 -10.86
C ILE A 110 -0.71 -0.12 -11.68
N ARG A 111 -0.10 -1.28 -11.38
CA ARG A 111 1.06 -1.79 -12.12
C ARG A 111 0.79 -1.82 -13.62
N ARG A 112 -0.33 -2.42 -14.05
CA ARG A 112 -0.70 -2.51 -15.48
C ARG A 112 -0.90 -1.14 -16.13
N ALA A 113 -1.43 -0.17 -15.38
CA ALA A 113 -1.67 1.18 -15.88
C ALA A 113 -0.35 1.94 -16.15
N VAL A 114 0.69 1.68 -15.36
CA VAL A 114 1.96 2.41 -15.44
C VAL A 114 3.03 1.67 -16.24
N SER A 115 2.97 0.34 -16.31
CA SER A 115 3.94 -0.45 -17.08
C SER A 115 3.70 -0.40 -18.59
N GLY A 116 2.51 0.01 -19.04
CA GLY A 116 2.10 -0.06 -20.45
C GLY A 116 1.96 -1.52 -20.92
N SER A 117 0.75 -1.90 -21.34
CA SER A 117 0.56 -3.10 -22.17
C SER A 117 0.98 -2.81 -23.60
#